data_AF-A0A0F9E908-F1
#
_entry.id   AF-A0A0F9E908-F1
#
_cell.length_a   1.000
_cell.length_b   1.000
_cell.length_c   1.000
_cell.angle_alpha   90.00
_cell.angle_beta   90.00
_cell.angle_gamma   90.00
#
_symmetry.space_group_name_H-M   'P 1'
#
loop_
_entity.id
_entity.type
_entity.pdbx_description
1 polymer ?
#
loop_
_entity_poly.entity_id
_entity_poly.type
_entity_poly.pdbx_seq_one_letter_code
_entity_poly.pdbx_strand_id
1 'polypeptide(L)'
;MAKYRKKPQPIDKVIEAEQFIKEQKPWPKGVDFDERFEEGPAQQWAGHVKYFFVTTIHGQKTWITDGDWIIQEPDGEHYYPCRPDIFEQTYEKV
;
A
#
# COMPACT_ATOMS: atom_id res chain seq x y z
N MET A 1 9.63 9.09 -33.77
CA MET A 1 9.52 8.47 -32.43
C MET A 1 8.38 7.46 -32.47
N ALA A 2 8.59 6.25 -31.96
CA ALA A 2 7.53 5.24 -31.91
C ALA A 2 6.55 5.56 -30.77
N LYS A 3 5.25 5.43 -31.03
CA LYS A 3 4.18 5.58 -30.03
C LYS A 3 3.67 4.18 -29.68
N TYR A 4 3.55 3.90 -28.39
CA TYR A 4 3.04 2.63 -27.88
C TYR A 4 1.79 2.89 -27.03
N ARG A 5 0.83 1.97 -27.09
CA ARG A 5 -0.34 1.94 -26.18
C ARG A 5 -0.18 0.77 -25.22
N LYS A 6 -0.50 0.99 -23.94
CA LYS A 6 -0.60 -0.10 -22.94
C LYS A 6 -1.73 -1.04 -23.41
N LYS A 7 -1.50 -2.35 -23.36
CA LYS A 7 -2.57 -3.32 -23.60
C LYS A 7 -3.62 -3.18 -22.47
N PRO A 8 -4.93 -3.16 -22.78
CA PRO A 8 -5.94 -3.18 -21.74
C PRO A 8 -5.75 -4.44 -20.88
N GLN A 9 -5.81 -4.30 -19.56
CA GLN A 9 -5.86 -5.47 -18.68
C GLN A 9 -7.23 -6.15 -18.90
N PRO A 10 -7.31 -7.49 -18.87
CA PRO A 10 -8.59 -8.20 -18.95
C PRO A 10 -9.52 -7.70 -17.84
N ILE A 11 -10.79 -7.48 -18.15
CA ILE A 11 -11.78 -7.01 -17.18
C ILE A 11 -12.06 -8.07 -16.10
N ASP A 12 -11.84 -9.35 -16.43
CA ASP A 12 -12.07 -10.50 -15.55
C ASP A 12 -10.89 -10.79 -14.60
N LYS A 13 -9.91 -9.89 -14.50
CA LYS A 13 -8.74 -10.12 -13.66
C LYS A 13 -9.09 -9.87 -12.19
N VAL A 14 -9.50 -10.92 -11.50
CA VAL A 14 -9.70 -10.93 -10.05
C VAL A 14 -8.35 -10.71 -9.36
N ILE A 15 -8.32 -9.81 -8.39
CA ILE A 15 -7.16 -9.52 -7.55
C ILE A 15 -7.52 -9.78 -6.09
N GLU A 16 -6.50 -10.12 -5.30
CA GLU A 16 -6.61 -10.16 -3.84
C GLU A 16 -6.17 -8.81 -3.28
N ALA A 17 -7.03 -8.19 -2.48
CA ALA A 17 -6.75 -6.92 -1.84
C ALA A 17 -7.38 -6.82 -0.45
N GLU A 18 -6.64 -6.25 0.49
CA GLU A 18 -7.10 -6.00 1.86
C GLU A 18 -6.86 -4.53 2.21
N GLN A 19 -7.82 -3.90 2.89
CA GLN A 19 -7.67 -2.51 3.32
C GLN A 19 -6.78 -2.42 4.57
N PHE A 20 -5.78 -1.55 4.53
CA PHE A 20 -4.93 -1.26 5.68
C PHE A 20 -5.63 -0.29 6.62
N ILE A 21 -5.98 -0.77 7.81
CA ILE A 21 -6.47 0.06 8.92
C ILE A 21 -5.45 -0.02 10.05
N LYS A 22 -4.80 1.10 10.36
CA LYS A 22 -3.66 1.22 11.28
C LYS A 22 -3.95 0.63 12.66
N GLU A 23 -5.18 0.80 13.14
CA GLU A 23 -5.62 0.35 14.46
C GLU A 23 -6.14 -1.10 14.46
N GLN A 24 -6.44 -1.68 13.29
CA GLN A 24 -7.01 -3.01 13.17
C GLN A 24 -5.92 -4.05 12.91
N LYS A 25 -5.77 -4.99 13.85
CA LYS A 25 -4.85 -6.13 13.72
C LYS A 25 -5.60 -7.45 13.46
N PRO A 26 -4.98 -8.43 12.78
CA PRO A 26 -3.67 -8.32 12.10
C PRO A 26 -3.73 -7.35 10.91
N TRP A 27 -2.61 -6.71 10.59
CA TRP A 27 -2.50 -5.89 9.38
C TRP A 27 -2.45 -6.78 8.14
N PRO A 28 -2.82 -6.25 6.94
CA PRO A 28 -2.72 -6.98 5.69
C PRO A 28 -1.34 -7.60 5.45
N LYS A 29 -1.32 -8.70 4.70
CA LYS A 29 -0.06 -9.38 4.37
C LYS A 29 0.88 -8.45 3.61
N GLY A 30 2.16 -8.50 3.97
CA GLY A 30 3.22 -7.67 3.36
C GLY A 30 3.33 -6.24 3.90
N VAL A 31 2.42 -5.82 4.78
CA VAL A 31 2.58 -4.57 5.53
C VAL A 31 3.64 -4.75 6.62
N ASP A 32 4.63 -3.88 6.58
CA ASP A 32 5.67 -3.76 7.59
C ASP A 32 5.77 -2.29 8.05
N PHE A 33 6.57 -2.01 9.08
CA PHE A 33 6.76 -0.66 9.59
C PHE A 33 8.18 -0.39 10.04
N ASP A 34 8.65 0.83 9.76
CA ASP A 34 9.83 1.39 10.39
C ASP A 34 9.37 2.22 11.60
N GLU A 35 9.94 1.98 12.78
CA GLU A 35 9.69 2.78 13.97
C GLU A 35 10.84 3.77 14.19
N ARG A 36 10.50 5.06 14.34
CA ARG A 36 11.48 6.14 14.49
C ARG A 36 11.13 6.99 15.69
N PHE A 37 12.14 7.41 16.43
CA PHE A 37 11.96 8.42 17.46
C PHE A 37 11.94 9.80 16.84
N GLU A 38 10.92 10.59 17.15
CA GLU A 38 10.78 11.96 16.66
C GLU A 38 10.57 12.92 17.82
N GLU A 39 11.15 14.12 17.68
CA GLU A 39 11.00 15.24 18.60
C GLU A 39 10.35 16.41 17.87
N GLY A 40 9.31 16.97 18.49
CA GLY A 40 8.65 18.17 18.02
C GLY A 40 9.51 19.43 18.21
N PRO A 41 9.11 20.55 17.56
CA PRO A 41 9.78 21.83 17.74
C PRO A 41 9.90 22.21 19.22
N ALA A 42 11.09 22.69 19.62
CA ALA A 42 11.40 23.06 21.00
C ALA A 42 11.10 21.95 22.05
N GLN A 43 11.20 20.67 21.65
CA GLN A 43 10.98 19.50 22.53
C GLN A 43 9.60 19.48 23.20
N GLN A 44 8.60 20.09 22.56
CA GLN A 44 7.23 20.12 23.09
C GLN A 44 6.55 18.74 23.11
N TRP A 45 7.02 17.81 22.27
CA TRP A 45 6.62 16.42 22.29
C TRP A 45 7.77 15.55 21.78
N ALA A 46 7.84 14.31 22.24
CA ALA A 46 8.79 13.32 21.74
C ALA A 46 8.18 11.93 21.86
N GLY A 47 8.44 11.06 20.88
CA GLY A 47 7.91 9.70 20.91
C GLY A 47 8.28 8.86 19.71
N HIS A 48 7.98 7.56 19.80
CA HIS A 48 8.14 6.64 18.69
C HIS A 48 6.95 6.75 17.73
N VAL A 49 7.24 7.03 16.47
CA VAL A 49 6.28 7.08 15.37
C VAL A 49 6.52 5.88 14.45
N LYS A 50 5.43 5.20 14.08
CA LYS A 50 5.45 4.10 13.11
C LYS A 50 5.12 4.59 11.72
N TYR A 51 5.99 4.29 10.79
CA TYR A 51 5.82 4.53 9.37
C TYR A 51 5.58 3.20 8.67
N PHE A 52 4.40 3.03 8.11
CA PHE A 52 3.98 1.79 7.47
C PHE A 52 4.36 1.77 6.00
N PHE A 53 4.77 0.62 5.50
CA PHE A 53 5.12 0.44 4.09
C PHE A 53 4.82 -0.99 3.63
N VAL A 54 4.80 -1.17 2.31
CA VAL A 54 4.89 -2.48 1.66
C VAL A 54 6.11 -2.51 0.75
N THR A 55 6.60 -3.71 0.46
CA THR A 55 7.66 -3.91 -0.53
C THR A 55 7.05 -4.40 -1.84
N THR A 56 7.28 -3.65 -2.90
CA THR A 56 6.85 -3.99 -4.27
C THR A 56 7.78 -5.04 -4.90
N ILE A 57 7.36 -5.64 -6.01
CA ILE A 57 8.10 -6.65 -6.79
C ILE A 57 9.45 -6.15 -7.30
N HIS A 58 9.65 -4.83 -7.32
CA HIS A 58 10.91 -4.20 -7.65
C HIS A 58 11.84 -4.02 -6.43
N GLY A 59 11.48 -4.56 -5.27
CA GLY A 59 12.22 -4.42 -4.01
C GLY A 59 12.12 -3.03 -3.39
N GLN A 60 11.20 -2.18 -3.87
CA GLN A 60 11.05 -0.81 -3.38
C GLN A 60 10.05 -0.76 -2.22
N LYS A 61 10.47 -0.14 -1.11
CA LYS A 61 9.58 0.28 -0.01
C LYS A 61 8.66 1.41 -0.49
N THR A 62 7.36 1.17 -0.41
CA THR A 62 6.34 2.18 -0.70
C THR A 62 5.55 2.45 0.57
N TRP A 63 5.60 3.69 1.05
CA TRP A 63 4.90 4.12 2.25
C TRP A 63 3.39 4.12 2.04
N ILE A 64 2.67 3.67 3.07
CA ILE A 64 1.22 3.58 3.05
C ILE A 64 0.63 4.43 4.18
N THR A 65 -0.61 4.82 3.99
CA THR A 65 -1.41 5.58 4.94
C THR A 65 -2.66 4.81 5.32
N ASP A 66 -3.25 5.18 6.45
CA ASP A 66 -4.49 4.57 6.92
C ASP A 66 -5.58 4.67 5.85
N GLY A 67 -6.25 3.54 5.58
CA GLY A 67 -7.25 3.38 4.53
C GLY A 67 -6.74 2.86 3.19
N ASP A 68 -5.43 2.88 2.92
CA ASP A 68 -4.89 2.38 1.64
C ASP A 68 -5.19 0.90 1.44
N TRP A 69 -5.52 0.51 0.21
CA TRP A 69 -5.70 -0.88 -0.19
C TRP A 69 -4.36 -1.52 -0.52
N ILE A 70 -4.11 -2.70 0.04
CA ILE A 70 -2.90 -3.49 -0.17
C ILE A 70 -3.23 -4.61 -1.14
N ILE A 71 -2.74 -4.47 -2.38
CA ILE A 71 -3.01 -5.38 -3.48
C ILE A 71 -1.85 -6.35 -3.63
N GLN A 72 -2.14 -7.65 -3.69
CA GLN A 72 -1.12 -8.67 -3.94
C GLN A 72 -0.62 -8.59 -5.38
N GLU A 73 0.70 -8.56 -5.57
CA GLU A 73 1.32 -8.59 -6.88
C GLU A 73 1.33 -10.02 -7.48
N PRO A 74 1.53 -10.17 -8.81
CA PRO A 74 1.37 -11.46 -9.49
C PRO A 74 2.30 -12.59 -9.04
N ASP A 75 3.37 -12.29 -8.31
CA ASP A 75 4.28 -13.31 -7.76
C ASP A 75 3.78 -13.92 -6.45
N GLY A 76 2.75 -13.35 -5.83
CA GLY A 76 2.18 -13.79 -4.56
C GLY A 76 3.01 -13.42 -3.32
N GLU A 77 4.15 -12.75 -3.51
CA GLU A 77 5.11 -12.40 -2.46
C GLU A 77 5.11 -10.90 -2.16
N HIS A 78 4.97 -10.04 -3.18
CA HIS A 78 5.03 -8.59 -3.04
C HIS A 78 3.65 -7.93 -3.08
N TYR A 79 3.60 -6.67 -2.67
CA TYR A 79 2.36 -5.92 -2.56
C TYR A 79 2.52 -4.48 -3.05
N TYR A 80 1.43 -3.97 -3.62
CA TYR A 80 1.32 -2.61 -4.13
C TYR A 80 0.18 -1.87 -3.41
N PRO A 81 0.42 -0.65 -2.90
CA PRO A 81 -0.63 0.12 -2.26
C PRO A 81 -1.46 0.91 -3.28
N CYS A 82 -2.76 1.00 -3.05
CA CYS A 82 -3.70 1.76 -3.86
C CYS A 82 -4.56 2.64 -2.97
N ARG A 83 -4.69 3.92 -3.30
CA ARG A 83 -5.54 4.83 -2.51
C ARG A 83 -7.02 4.43 -2.60
N PRO A 84 -7.82 4.65 -1.54
CA PRO A 84 -9.24 4.28 -1.52
C PRO A 84 -10.03 4.80 -2.72
N ASP A 85 -9.87 6.08 -3.03
CA ASP A 85 -10.57 6.76 -4.11
C ASP A 85 -10.23 6.19 -5.49
N ILE A 86 -8.98 5.79 -5.71
CA ILE A 86 -8.53 5.14 -6.94
C ILE A 86 -9.03 3.70 -6.99
N PHE A 87 -8.99 2.99 -5.86
CA PHE A 87 -9.40 1.60 -5.77
C PHE A 87 -10.88 1.45 -6.10
N GLU A 88 -11.75 2.26 -5.49
CA GLU A 88 -13.21 2.24 -5.73
C GLU A 88 -13.59 2.62 -7.17
N GLN A 89 -12.78 3.44 -7.85
CA GLN A 89 -12.98 3.78 -9.27
C GLN A 89 -12.51 2.66 -10.22
N THR A 90 -11.63 1.78 -9.75
CA THR A 90 -10.94 0.79 -10.59
C THR A 90 -11.47 -0.63 -10.40
N TYR A 91 -11.92 -0.96 -9.18
CA TYR A 91 -12.28 -2.31 -8.78
C TYR A 91 -13.70 -2.34 -8.22
N GLU A 92 -14.44 -3.39 -8.57
CA GLU A 92 -15.71 -3.74 -7.96
C GLU A 92 -15.59 -5.07 -7.22
N LYS A 93 -16.38 -5.24 -6.17
CA LYS A 93 -16.44 -6.50 -5.44
C LYS A 93 -17.20 -7.52 -6.27
N VAL A 94 -16.57 -8.66 -6.55
CA VAL A 94 -17.15 -9.81 -7.26
C VAL A 94 -17.46 -10.97 -6.33
#